data_AF-A0A942DSJ5-F1
#
_entry.id   AF-A0A942DSJ5-F1
#
_cell.length_a   1.000
_cell.length_b   1.000
_cell.length_c   1.000
_cell.angle_alpha   90.00
_cell.angle_beta   90.00
_cell.angle_gamma   90.00
#
_symmetry.space_group_name_H-M   'P 1'
#
loop_
_entity.id
_entity.type
_entity.pdbx_description
1 polymer ?
#
loop_
_entity_poly.entity_id
_entity_poly.type
_entity_poly.pdbx_seq_one_letter_code
_entity_poly.pdbx_strand_id
1 'polypeptide(L)'
;MKSLITAMVLLGSVSAFAGHEGSKPCQEINLACQSAGFKKGDHKEKKGLYKDCVQPILAGQSVAGVNVGADVVSACKAKKMAHNK
;
A
#
# COMPACT_ATOMS: atom_id res chain seq x y z
N MET A 1 47.77 -29.81 -11.06
CA MET A 1 46.42 -30.41 -11.22
C MET A 1 45.41 -29.39 -10.75
N LYS A 2 44.33 -29.21 -11.53
CA LYS A 2 43.42 -28.05 -11.54
C LYS A 2 42.78 -27.81 -10.17
N SER A 3 42.98 -26.63 -9.59
CA SER A 3 42.15 -26.13 -8.48
C SER A 3 41.01 -25.36 -9.11
N LEU A 4 39.84 -26.00 -9.20
CA LEU A 4 38.63 -25.40 -9.75
C LEU A 4 38.04 -24.45 -8.70
N ILE A 5 38.26 -23.16 -8.93
CA ILE A 5 37.49 -22.07 -8.33
C ILE A 5 36.09 -22.18 -8.95
N THR A 6 35.07 -22.52 -8.16
CA THR A 6 33.68 -22.43 -8.63
C THR A 6 32.92 -21.54 -7.67
N ALA A 7 32.54 -20.41 -8.22
CA ALA A 7 31.99 -19.24 -7.55
C ALA A 7 30.69 -19.56 -6.80
N MET A 8 30.56 -18.95 -5.63
CA MET A 8 29.32 -18.76 -4.88
C MET A 8 28.23 -18.21 -5.82
N VAL A 9 27.27 -19.07 -6.17
CA VAL A 9 26.00 -18.65 -6.74
C VAL A 9 25.14 -18.17 -5.58
N LEU A 10 25.17 -16.86 -5.34
CA LEU A 10 24.20 -16.19 -4.49
C LEU A 10 22.83 -16.33 -5.15
N LEU A 11 21.98 -17.21 -4.59
CA LEU A 11 20.56 -17.26 -4.93
C LEU A 11 19.96 -15.90 -4.56
N GLY A 12 19.79 -15.04 -5.56
CA GLY A 12 19.08 -13.78 -5.43
C GLY A 12 17.63 -14.07 -5.05
N SER A 13 17.24 -13.65 -3.85
CA SER A 13 15.88 -13.65 -3.35
C SER A 13 15.00 -12.79 -4.26
N VAL A 14 14.35 -13.40 -5.25
CA VAL A 14 13.23 -12.76 -5.93
C VAL A 14 12.04 -12.77 -4.98
N SER A 15 11.90 -11.68 -4.24
CA SER A 15 10.65 -11.34 -3.55
C SER A 15 9.59 -11.11 -4.62
N ALA A 16 8.96 -12.20 -5.06
CA ALA A 16 7.75 -12.16 -5.85
C ALA A 16 6.66 -11.55 -4.96
N PHE A 17 6.52 -10.23 -5.01
CA PHE A 17 5.30 -9.59 -4.58
C PHE A 17 4.21 -10.11 -5.52
N ALA A 18 3.47 -11.12 -5.05
CA ALA A 18 2.27 -11.61 -5.67
C ALA A 18 1.31 -10.42 -5.80
N GLY A 19 1.32 -9.79 -6.97
CA GLY A 19 0.34 -8.80 -7.35
C GLY A 19 -0.99 -9.52 -7.43
N HIS A 20 -1.79 -9.41 -6.36
CA HIS A 20 -3.14 -9.91 -6.32
C HIS A 20 -3.96 -9.14 -7.38
N GLU A 21 -4.06 -9.72 -8.58
CA GLU A 21 -4.64 -9.11 -9.80
C GLU A 21 -6.13 -8.77 -9.69
N GLY A 22 -6.80 -9.11 -8.58
CA GLY A 22 -8.20 -8.78 -8.32
C GLY A 22 -8.44 -7.71 -7.26
N SER A 23 -7.45 -7.39 -6.43
CA SER A 23 -7.64 -6.48 -5.29
C SER A 23 -7.32 -5.07 -5.71
N LYS A 24 -8.25 -4.15 -5.47
CA LYS A 24 -7.99 -2.71 -5.54
C LYS A 24 -7.57 -2.26 -4.13
N PRO A 25 -6.29 -2.35 -3.74
CA PRO A 25 -5.85 -2.06 -2.38
C PRO A 25 -6.21 -0.64 -1.93
N CYS A 26 -6.15 0.33 -2.85
CA CYS A 26 -6.61 1.69 -2.57
C CYS A 26 -8.13 1.79 -2.31
N GLN A 27 -8.92 0.90 -2.91
CA GLN A 27 -10.36 0.85 -2.68
C GLN A 27 -10.68 0.28 -1.29
N GLU A 28 -9.93 -0.71 -0.81
CA GLU A 28 -10.03 -1.19 0.57
C GLU A 28 -9.78 -0.07 1.58
N ILE A 29 -8.72 0.73 1.39
CA ILE A 29 -8.44 1.90 2.23
C ILE A 29 -9.60 2.90 2.17
N ASN A 30 -10.12 3.18 0.96
CA ASN A 30 -11.29 4.07 0.81
C ASN A 30 -12.53 3.54 1.53
N LEU A 31 -12.79 2.23 1.51
CA LEU A 31 -13.94 1.61 2.18
C LEU A 31 -13.77 1.63 3.69
N ALA A 32 -12.57 1.36 4.19
CA ALA A 32 -12.25 1.45 5.61
C ALA A 32 -12.42 2.88 6.13
N CYS A 33 -11.93 3.87 5.37
CA CYS A 33 -12.15 5.29 5.66
C CYS A 33 -13.63 5.67 5.67
N GLN A 34 -14.42 5.20 4.70
CA GLN A 34 -15.87 5.45 4.69
C GLN A 34 -16.58 4.82 5.88
N SER A 35 -16.17 3.62 6.27
CA SER A 35 -16.72 2.90 7.42
C SER A 35 -16.41 3.62 8.74
N ALA A 36 -15.27 4.32 8.83
CA ALA A 36 -14.95 5.21 9.95
C ALA A 36 -15.66 6.58 9.89
N GLY A 37 -16.50 6.81 8.88
CA GLY A 37 -17.29 8.04 8.74
C GLY A 37 -16.62 9.16 7.95
N PHE A 38 -15.49 8.89 7.27
CA PHE A 38 -14.88 9.85 6.37
C PHE A 38 -15.61 9.86 5.02
N LYS A 39 -15.89 11.06 4.50
CA LYS A 39 -16.70 11.26 3.30
C LYS A 39 -15.99 12.16 2.29
N LYS A 40 -16.30 11.97 1.02
CA LYS A 40 -15.72 12.78 -0.05
C LYS A 40 -16.30 14.20 0.02
N GLY A 41 -15.44 15.20 0.20
CA GLY A 41 -15.84 16.61 0.29
C GLY A 41 -15.87 17.17 1.72
N ASP A 42 -15.94 16.32 2.74
CA ASP A 42 -16.05 16.74 4.16
C ASP A 42 -14.70 17.07 4.82
N HIS A 43 -13.71 17.48 4.03
CA HIS A 43 -12.41 17.92 4.56
C HIS A 43 -12.54 19.19 5.43
N LYS A 44 -13.55 20.04 5.18
CA LYS A 44 -13.84 21.21 6.00
C LYS A 44 -14.13 20.85 7.46
N GLU A 45 -14.64 19.64 7.71
CA GLU A 45 -14.92 19.11 9.05
C GLU A 45 -13.85 18.13 9.54
N LYS A 46 -12.66 18.09 8.90
CA LYS A 46 -11.59 17.10 9.14
C LYS A 46 -12.03 15.64 8.93
N LYS A 47 -13.09 15.43 8.14
CA LYS A 47 -13.63 14.10 7.80
C LYS A 47 -13.52 13.83 6.29
N GLY A 48 -12.59 14.49 5.63
CA GLY A 48 -12.32 14.30 4.22
C GLY A 48 -11.75 12.91 3.95
N LEU A 49 -12.45 12.13 3.13
CA LEU A 49 -12.07 10.78 2.73
C LEU A 49 -10.59 10.66 2.35
N TYR A 50 -10.14 11.56 1.48
CA TYR A 50 -8.78 11.51 0.98
C TYR A 50 -7.77 12.19 1.91
N LYS A 51 -7.94 13.49 2.20
CA LYS A 51 -6.93 14.27 2.94
C LYS A 51 -6.79 13.86 4.41
N ASP A 52 -7.88 13.48 5.06
CA ASP A 52 -7.89 13.23 6.50
C ASP A 52 -7.78 11.73 6.84
N CYS A 53 -8.06 10.85 5.88
CA CYS A 53 -7.96 9.40 6.09
C CYS A 53 -6.98 8.69 5.16
N VAL A 54 -7.22 8.70 3.84
CA VAL A 54 -6.39 7.94 2.90
C VAL A 54 -4.95 8.46 2.87
N GLN A 55 -4.75 9.79 2.82
CA GLN A 55 -3.44 10.41 2.76
C GLN A 55 -2.56 10.09 3.99
N PRO A 56 -3.01 10.25 5.25
CA PRO A 56 -2.22 9.85 6.41
C PRO A 56 -1.95 8.35 6.46
N ILE A 57 -2.92 7.50 6.09
CA ILE A 57 -2.71 6.04 5.98
C ILE A 57 -1.60 5.71 4.98
N LEU A 58 -1.62 6.37 3.81
CA LEU A 58 -0.53 6.26 2.85
C LEU A 58 0.75 6.93 3.36
N ALA A 59 0.72 7.88 4.28
CA ALA A 59 1.93 8.37 4.92
C ALA A 59 2.50 7.38 5.97
N GLY A 60 1.78 6.30 6.27
CA GLY A 60 2.13 5.34 7.34
C GLY A 60 1.59 5.76 8.72
N GLN A 61 0.69 6.74 8.76
CA GLN A 61 0.01 7.15 9.99
C GLN A 61 -1.26 6.31 10.17
N SER A 62 -1.59 6.01 11.43
CA SER A 62 -2.85 5.34 11.78
C SER A 62 -3.95 6.38 11.92
N VAL A 63 -5.16 6.04 11.46
CA VAL A 63 -6.35 6.89 11.56
C VAL A 63 -7.33 6.22 12.51
N ALA A 64 -7.89 6.97 13.45
CA ALA A 64 -8.82 6.44 14.44
C ALA A 64 -10.04 5.80 13.75
N GLY A 65 -10.37 4.57 14.13
CA GLY A 65 -11.47 3.81 13.54
C GLY A 65 -11.16 3.14 12.20
N VAL A 66 -9.93 3.28 11.67
CA VAL A 66 -9.53 2.70 10.39
C VAL A 66 -8.39 1.73 10.61
N ASN A 67 -8.65 0.45 10.34
CA ASN A 67 -7.64 -0.60 10.40
C ASN A 67 -7.46 -1.21 9.01
N VAL A 68 -6.28 -1.04 8.44
CA VAL A 68 -5.89 -1.59 7.13
C VAL A 68 -4.50 -2.20 7.24
N GLY A 69 -4.32 -3.34 6.56
CA GLY A 69 -3.04 -4.04 6.54
C GLY A 69 -1.93 -3.20 5.90
N ALA A 70 -0.71 -3.30 6.42
CA ALA A 70 0.45 -2.59 5.88
C ALA A 70 0.77 -3.02 4.43
N ASP A 71 0.44 -4.26 4.07
CA ASP A 71 0.47 -4.82 2.73
C ASP A 71 -0.50 -4.09 1.79
N VAL A 72 -1.72 -3.79 2.23
CA VAL A 72 -2.72 -3.01 1.48
C VAL A 72 -2.24 -1.58 1.26
N VAL A 73 -1.65 -0.95 2.28
CA VAL A 73 -1.05 0.39 2.18
C VAL A 73 0.10 0.40 1.17
N SER A 74 1.00 -0.56 1.25
CA SER A 74 2.14 -0.70 0.33
C SER A 74 1.68 -0.94 -1.12
N ALA A 75 0.72 -1.84 -1.32
CA ALA A 75 0.16 -2.14 -2.62
C ALA A 75 -0.58 -0.94 -3.23
N CYS A 76 -1.28 -0.14 -2.41
CA CYS A 76 -1.92 1.09 -2.87
C CYS A 76 -0.90 2.16 -3.28
N LYS A 77 0.20 2.34 -2.51
CA LYS A 77 1.30 3.24 -2.90
C LYS A 77 1.89 2.87 -4.25
N ALA A 78 2.19 1.58 -4.45
CA ALA A 78 2.75 1.06 -5.70
C ALA A 78 1.82 1.34 -6.90
N LYS A 79 0.50 1.14 -6.75
CA LYS A 79 -0.46 1.44 -7.82
C LYS A 79 -0.69 2.93 -8.08
N LYS A 80 -0.62 3.82 -7.07
CA LYS A 80 -0.68 5.27 -7.30
C LYS A 80 0.48 5.75 -8.17
N MET A 81 1.66 5.16 -8.05
CA MET A 81 2.81 5.49 -8.90
C MET A 81 2.65 4.95 -10.33
N ALA A 82 1.98 3.81 -10.51
CA ALA A 82 1.75 3.20 -11.83
C ALA A 82 0.69 3.93 -12.70
N HIS A 83 -0.24 4.67 -12.10
CA HIS A 83 -1.27 5.45 -12.82
C HIS A 83 -0.84 6.89 -13.17
N ASN A 84 0.39 7.30 -12.83
CA ASN A 84 0.92 8.63 -13.12
C ASN A 84 2.00 8.59 -14.22
N LYS A 85 1.81 7.72 -15.22
CA LYS A 85 2.67 7.60 -16.40
C LYS A 85 1.85 7.74 -17.67
#